data_AF-A0A1I4IAS6-F1
#
_entry.id   AF-A0A1I4IAS6-F1
#
_cell.length_a   1.000
_cell.length_b   1.000
_cell.length_c   1.000
_cell.angle_alpha   90.00
_cell.angle_beta   90.00
_cell.angle_gamma   90.00
#
_symmetry.space_group_name_H-M   'P 1'
#
loop_
_entity.id
_entity.type
_entity.pdbx_description
1 polymer ?
#
loop_
_entity_poly.entity_id
_entity_poly.type
_entity_poly.pdbx_seq_one_letter_code
_entity_poly.pdbx_strand_id
1 'polypeptide(L)'
;MSYHELSVVERATIQIGLLNQWSQRRIARLLNRSPSTVSREIRRNRGAHGRYVTHEAQHCMQARRQACRPRRKLEPGSELFELTAHL
;
A
#
# COMPACT_ATOMS: atom_id res chain seq x y z
N MET A 1 18.41 3.98 -2.07
CA MET A 1 17.01 4.42 -1.94
C MET A 1 16.30 3.55 -0.91
N SER A 2 15.77 4.14 0.18
CA SER A 2 14.91 3.42 1.12
C SER A 2 13.45 3.54 0.70
N TYR A 3 12.75 2.41 0.61
CA TYR A 3 11.34 2.35 0.27
C TYR A 3 10.49 2.77 1.47
N HIS A 4 9.70 3.82 1.31
CA HIS A 4 8.80 4.33 2.35
C HIS A 4 7.35 4.22 1.88
N GLU A 5 6.57 3.40 2.56
CA GLU A 5 5.14 3.28 2.31
C GLU A 5 4.39 4.53 2.73
N LEU A 6 3.23 4.73 2.10
CA LEU A 6 2.23 5.66 2.60
C LEU A 6 1.49 5.00 3.75
N SER A 7 1.56 5.64 4.92
CA SER A 7 0.77 5.29 6.09
C SER A 7 -0.73 5.47 5.83
N VAL A 8 -1.55 4.87 6.69
CA VAL A 8 -3.02 5.04 6.63
C VAL A 8 -3.41 6.51 6.81
N VAL A 9 -2.69 7.25 7.66
CA VAL A 9 -2.90 8.69 7.88
C VAL A 9 -2.63 9.48 6.60
N GLU A 10 -1.50 9.21 5.92
CA GLU A 10 -1.19 9.89 4.66
C GLU A 10 -2.25 9.59 3.57
N ARG A 11 -2.76 8.36 3.52
CA ARG A 11 -3.85 7.98 2.61
C ARG A 11 -5.18 8.66 2.98
N ALA A 12 -5.46 8.85 4.27
CA ALA A 12 -6.62 9.64 4.72
C ALA A 12 -6.51 11.09 4.27
N THR A 13 -5.33 11.69 4.41
CA THR A 13 -5.06 13.05 3.92
C THR A 13 -5.22 13.16 2.40
N ILE A 14 -4.82 12.14 1.63
CA ILE A 14 -5.09 12.10 0.18
C ILE A 14 -6.60 12.09 -0.09
N GLN A 15 -7.38 11.25 0.59
CA GLN A 15 -8.84 11.22 0.42
C GLN A 15 -9.46 12.57 0.75
N ILE A 16 -9.15 13.15 1.91
CA ILE A 16 -9.66 14.46 2.34
C ILE A 16 -9.26 15.55 1.35
N GLY A 17 -8.00 15.56 0.89
CA GLY A 17 -7.52 16.53 -0.10
C GLY A 17 -8.28 16.44 -1.43
N LEU A 18 -8.58 15.23 -1.90
CA LEU A 18 -9.37 15.03 -3.11
C LEU A 18 -10.83 15.46 -2.95
N LEU A 19 -11.45 15.21 -1.78
CA LEU A 19 -12.80 15.70 -1.46
C LEU A 19 -12.86 17.22 -1.44
N ASN A 20 -11.80 17.87 -0.97
CA ASN A 20 -11.65 19.33 -1.00
C ASN A 20 -11.17 19.86 -2.37
N GLN A 21 -11.13 19.03 -3.41
CA GLN A 21 -10.73 19.39 -4.78
C GLN A 21 -9.30 19.97 -4.87
N TRP A 22 -8.42 19.58 -3.95
CA TRP A 22 -7.03 20.03 -3.98
C TRP A 22 -6.24 19.35 -5.09
N SER A 23 -5.29 20.07 -5.68
CA SER A 23 -4.37 19.47 -6.64
C SER A 23 -3.45 18.44 -5.97
N GLN A 24 -3.08 17.40 -6.72
CA GLN A 24 -2.16 16.37 -6.23
C GLN A 24 -0.82 16.96 -5.77
N ARG A 25 -0.36 18.06 -6.39
CA ARG A 25 0.85 18.80 -5.98
C ARG A 25 0.69 19.46 -4.62
N ARG A 26 -0.50 19.99 -4.29
CA ARG A 26 -0.79 20.56 -2.97
C ARG A 26 -0.77 19.46 -1.90
N ILE A 27 -1.45 18.35 -2.17
CA ILE A 27 -1.51 17.19 -1.26
C ILE A 27 -0.09 16.65 -1.00
N ALA A 28 0.72 16.52 -2.06
CA ALA A 28 2.10 16.05 -1.94
C ALA A 28 2.96 16.96 -1.06
N ARG A 29 2.85 18.29 -1.21
CA ARG A 29 3.55 19.25 -0.33
C ARG A 29 3.12 19.14 1.12
N LEU A 30 1.82 18.98 1.39
CA LEU A 30 1.29 18.80 2.74
C LEU A 30 1.84 17.53 3.41
N LEU A 31 1.97 16.46 2.64
CA LEU A 31 2.51 15.18 3.12
C LEU A 31 4.04 15.11 3.15
N ASN A 32 4.73 16.17 2.69
CA ASN A 32 6.17 16.15 2.44
C ASN A 32 6.60 14.94 1.56
N ARG A 33 5.81 14.63 0.53
CA ARG A 33 6.08 13.55 -0.43
C ARG A 33 6.22 14.11 -1.84
N SER A 34 6.80 13.32 -2.74
CA SER A 34 6.84 13.70 -4.15
C SER A 34 5.43 13.69 -4.77
N PRO A 35 5.11 14.60 -5.70
CA PRO A 35 3.85 14.55 -6.46
C PRO A 35 3.65 13.22 -7.20
N SER A 36 4.75 12.61 -7.64
CA SER A 36 4.74 11.29 -8.28
C SER A 36 4.29 10.16 -7.34
N THR A 37 4.52 10.28 -6.03
CA THR A 37 4.09 9.32 -5.02
C THR A 37 2.58 9.37 -4.87
N VAL A 38 2.02 10.57 -4.69
CA VAL A 38 0.57 10.80 -4.58
C VAL A 38 -0.15 10.38 -5.87
N SER A 39 0.38 10.74 -7.04
CA SER A 39 -0.20 10.34 -8.32
C SER A 39 -0.23 8.82 -8.50
N ARG A 40 0.89 8.13 -8.20
CA ARG A 40 0.96 6.66 -8.26
C ARG A 40 0.00 6.00 -7.29
N GLU A 41 -0.10 6.51 -6.08
CA GLU A 41 -1.05 6.03 -5.07
C GLU A 41 -2.48 6.13 -5.57
N ILE A 42 -2.92 7.31 -6.00
CA ILE A 42 -4.28 7.53 -6.49
C ILE A 42 -4.58 6.62 -7.67
N ARG A 43 -3.69 6.57 -8.67
CA ARG A 43 -3.90 5.75 -9.88
C ARG A 43 -4.02 4.26 -9.57
N ARG A 44 -3.26 3.74 -8.59
CA ARG A 44 -3.25 2.30 -8.24
C ARG A 44 -4.41 1.87 -7.34
N ASN A 45 -5.03 2.81 -6.63
CA ASN A 45 -5.98 2.54 -5.56
C ASN A 45 -7.32 3.26 -5.75
N ARG A 46 -7.57 3.82 -6.93
CA ARG A 46 -8.88 4.36 -7.29
C ARG A 46 -9.85 3.19 -7.46
N GLY A 47 -11.00 3.25 -6.80
CA GLY A 47 -12.07 2.27 -6.99
C GLY A 47 -12.70 2.37 -8.38
N ALA A 48 -13.50 1.37 -8.76
CA ALA A 48 -14.16 1.29 -10.06
C ALA A 48 -15.02 2.51 -10.41
N HIS A 49 -15.61 3.16 -9.40
CA HIS A 49 -16.40 4.38 -9.55
C HIS A 49 -15.56 5.67 -9.64
N GLY A 50 -14.23 5.57 -9.80
CA GLY A 50 -13.34 6.73 -9.90
C GLY A 50 -13.15 7.49 -8.58
N ARG A 51 -13.69 7.00 -7.46
CA ARG A 51 -13.46 7.58 -6.13
C ARG A 51 -12.22 6.97 -5.51
N TYR A 52 -11.48 7.79 -4.76
CA TYR A 52 -10.37 7.31 -3.93
C TYR A 52 -10.86 7.21 -2.50
N VAL A 53 -10.78 6.02 -1.92
CA VAL A 53 -11.22 5.74 -0.55
C VAL A 53 -10.09 5.06 0.21
N THR A 54 -9.77 5.56 1.41
CA THR A 54 -8.61 5.14 2.19
C THR A 54 -8.64 3.66 2.57
N HIS A 55 -9.79 3.15 3.03
CA HIS A 55 -9.90 1.75 3.44
C HIS A 55 -9.72 0.80 2.24
N GLU A 56 -10.34 1.12 1.10
CA GLU A 56 -10.18 0.36 -0.15
C GLU A 56 -8.73 0.40 -0.63
N ALA A 57 -8.09 1.58 -0.60
CA ALA A 57 -6.70 1.75 -0.99
C ALA A 57 -5.75 0.90 -0.14
N GLN A 58 -6.02 0.82 1.17
CA GLN A 58 -5.25 0.00 2.10
C GLN A 58 -5.46 -1.49 1.81
N HIS A 59 -6.71 -1.93 1.65
CA HIS A 59 -7.05 -3.31 1.32
C HIS A 59 -6.42 -3.76 0.00
N CYS A 60 -6.54 -2.95 -1.06
CA CYS A 60 -5.91 -3.21 -2.36
C CYS A 60 -4.39 -3.31 -2.26
N MET A 61 -3.75 -2.49 -1.43
CA MET A 61 -2.31 -2.59 -1.19
C MET A 61 -1.95 -3.89 -0.47
N GLN A 62 -2.68 -4.24 0.58
CA GLN A 62 -2.46 -5.47 1.35
C GLN A 62 -2.68 -6.72 0.48
N ALA A 63 -3.76 -6.77 -0.29
CA ALA A 63 -4.06 -7.88 -1.20
C ALA A 63 -2.92 -8.09 -2.21
N ARG A 64 -2.42 -7.02 -2.83
CA ARG A 64 -1.27 -7.12 -3.75
C ARG A 64 0.00 -7.60 -3.05
N ARG A 65 0.26 -7.14 -1.83
CA ARG A 65 1.41 -7.65 -1.05
C ARG A 65 1.32 -9.11 -0.73
N GLN A 66 0.13 -9.57 -0.33
CA GLN A 66 -0.10 -10.99 -0.04
C GLN A 66 0.07 -11.83 -1.31
N ALA A 67 -0.50 -11.40 -2.44
CA ALA A 67 -0.38 -12.10 -3.71
C ALA A 67 1.07 -12.21 -4.24
N CYS A 68 1.90 -11.20 -3.99
CA CYS A 68 3.31 -11.21 -4.40
C CYS A 68 4.24 -11.94 -3.42
N ARG A 69 3.75 -12.39 -2.25
CA ARG A 69 4.61 -13.11 -1.31
C ARG A 69 4.84 -14.54 -1.80
N PRO A 70 6.10 -15.01 -1.83
CA PRO A 70 6.36 -16.41 -2.11
C PRO A 70 5.72 -17.27 -1.03
N ARG A 71 5.33 -18.49 -1.41
CA ARG A 71 4.90 -19.49 -0.43
C ARG A 71 5.99 -19.67 0.63
N ARG A 72 5.59 -19.77 1.89
CA ARG A 72 6.55 -20.04 2.96
C ARG A 72 7.15 -21.42 2.71
N LYS A 73 8.48 -21.49 2.75
CA LYS A 73 9.22 -22.75 2.55
C LYS A 73 9.27 -23.59 3.82
N LEU A 74 9.25 -22.93 4.96
CA LEU A 74 9.31 -23.50 6.30
C LEU A 74 7.94 -23.32 6.96
N GLU A 75 7.07 -24.30 6.77
CA GLU A 75 5.77 -24.38 7.44
C GLU A 75 5.79 -25.59 8.36
N PRO A 76 5.29 -25.50 9.61
CA PRO A 76 5.24 -26.63 10.53
C PRO A 76 4.58 -27.86 9.89
N GLY A 77 5.20 -29.03 10.02
CA GLY A 77 4.75 -30.27 9.40
C GLY A 77 5.17 -30.48 7.94
N SER A 78 5.96 -29.58 7.33
CA SER A 78 6.63 -29.86 6.06
C SER A 78 7.93 -30.64 6.27
N GLU A 79 8.30 -31.53 5.34
CA GLU A 79 9.54 -32.30 5.42
C GLU A 79 10.78 -31.41 5.61
N LEU A 80 10.81 -30.27 4.92
CA LEU A 80 11.89 -29.29 5.02
C LEU A 80 11.94 -28.63 6.40
N PHE A 81 10.77 -28.36 7.00
CA PHE A 81 10.68 -27.82 8.36
C PHE A 81 11.21 -28.81 9.40
N GLU A 82 10.76 -30.08 9.37
CA GLU A 82 11.21 -31.10 10.32
C GLU A 82 12.71 -31.38 10.20
N LEU A 83 13.24 -31.44 8.98
CA LEU A 83 14.67 -31.67 8.75
C LEU A 83 15.54 -30.52 9.29
N THR A 84 15.07 -29.27 9.19
CA THR A 84 15.78 -28.11 9.75
C THR A 84 15.62 -27.97 11.27
N ALA A 85 14.57 -28.52 11.87
CA ALA A 85 14.37 -28.49 13.33
C ALA A 85 15.33 -29.43 14.10
N HIS A 86 15.94 -30.39 13.41
CA HIS A 86 16.87 -31.38 13.97
C HIS A 86 18.34 -31.14 13.61
N LEU A 87 18.65 -30.03 12.91
CA LEU A 87 20.01 -29.54 12.63
C LEU A 87 20.36 -28.40 13.60
#